data_AF-F4BZJ3-F1
#
_entry.id   AF-F4BZJ3-F1
#
_cell.length_a   1.000
_cell.length_b   1.000
_cell.length_c   1.000
_cell.angle_alpha   90.00
_cell.angle_beta   90.00
_cell.angle_gamma   90.00
#
_symmetry.space_group_name_H-M   'P 1'
#
loop_
_entity.id
_entity.type
_entity.pdbx_description
1 polymer ?
#
loop_
_entity_poly.entity_id
_entity_poly.type
_entity_poly.pdbx_seq_one_letter_code
_entity_poly.pdbx_strand_id
1 'polypeptide(L)'
;MGFVRVSPELGLIFDPMKGVVSEQRADVVLFTFDPVYERIEKMDKVADDLVNQLVPDNELLSSYARRGKASYIAGLYTNIWVGFIIGLVLSFVLLLSMAFTNPATFEIVKKALGGA
;
A
#
# COMPACT_ATOMS: atom_id res chain seq x y z
N MET A 1 -0.20 11.07 30.84
CA MET A 1 -0.39 10.57 32.22
C MET A 1 -1.16 11.62 32.99
N GLY A 2 -2.47 11.50 32.98
CA GLY A 2 -3.34 12.40 33.73
C GLY A 2 -3.70 11.89 35.11
N PHE A 3 -4.33 12.79 35.85
CA PHE A 3 -4.83 12.59 37.19
C PHE A 3 -5.90 11.49 37.25
N VAL A 4 -5.85 10.66 38.29
CA VAL A 4 -6.85 9.60 38.51
C VAL A 4 -7.86 10.08 39.56
N ARG A 5 -9.15 10.04 39.22
CA ARG A 5 -10.22 10.38 40.18
C ARG A 5 -10.43 9.19 41.12
N VAL A 6 -10.18 9.40 42.41
CA VAL A 6 -10.34 8.36 43.46
C VAL A 6 -11.76 8.39 44.02
N SER A 7 -12.27 9.59 44.30
CA SER A 7 -13.68 9.81 44.66
C SER A 7 -14.18 11.10 44.01
N PRO A 8 -15.02 11.01 42.97
CA PRO A 8 -15.61 12.19 42.33
C PRO A 8 -16.48 13.02 43.27
N GLU A 9 -17.14 12.38 44.24
CA GLU A 9 -18.08 13.01 45.17
C GLU A 9 -17.38 13.87 46.23
N LEU A 10 -16.18 13.45 46.65
CA LEU A 10 -15.34 14.17 47.62
C LEU A 10 -14.31 15.08 46.94
N GLY A 11 -14.32 15.17 45.61
CA GLY A 11 -13.33 15.94 44.85
C GLY A 11 -11.90 15.41 44.97
N LEU A 12 -11.69 14.15 45.37
CA LEU A 12 -10.36 13.61 45.63
C LEU A 12 -9.69 13.07 44.35
N ILE A 13 -8.47 13.53 44.13
CA ILE A 13 -7.66 13.22 42.94
C ILE A 13 -6.29 12.70 43.35
N PHE A 14 -5.82 11.67 42.65
CA PHE A 14 -4.48 11.14 42.80
C PHE A 14 -3.55 11.69 41.70
N ASP A 15 -2.41 12.24 42.11
CA ASP A 15 -1.29 12.61 41.23
C ASP A 15 -0.27 11.45 41.19
N PRO A 16 -0.20 10.69 40.07
CA PRO A 16 0.71 9.55 39.95
C PRO A 16 2.19 9.93 39.97
N MET A 17 2.53 11.17 39.63
CA MET A 17 3.93 11.64 39.58
C MET A 17 4.49 11.95 40.96
N LYS A 18 3.62 12.39 41.87
CA LYS A 18 3.99 12.73 43.26
C LYS A 18 3.60 11.65 44.26
N GLY A 19 2.72 10.72 43.89
CA GLY A 19 2.23 9.68 44.78
C GLY A 19 1.31 10.20 45.89
N VAL A 20 0.69 11.37 45.69
CA VAL A 20 -0.13 12.05 46.70
C VAL A 20 -1.58 12.16 46.23
N VAL A 21 -2.51 11.97 47.17
CA VAL A 21 -3.93 12.28 46.99
C VAL A 21 -4.19 13.72 47.44
N SER A 22 -4.79 14.52 46.59
CA SER A 22 -5.09 15.94 46.83
C SER A 22 -6.54 16.25 46.46
N GLU A 23 -7.12 17.23 47.15
CA GLU A 23 -8.45 17.74 46.83
C GLU A 23 -8.41 18.63 45.58
N GLN A 24 -9.34 18.41 44.67
CA GLN A 24 -9.52 19.24 43.48
C GLN A 24 -10.03 20.61 43.90
N ARG A 25 -9.38 21.66 43.42
CA ARG A 25 -9.85 23.04 43.62
C ARG A 25 -11.22 23.20 42.96
N ALA A 26 -12.20 23.75 43.68
CA ALA A 26 -13.60 23.82 43.24
C ALA A 26 -13.81 24.64 41.95
N ASP A 27 -12.87 25.51 41.62
CA ASP A 27 -12.81 26.37 40.44
C ASP A 27 -12.14 25.72 39.22
N VAL A 28 -11.48 24.56 39.36
CA VAL A 28 -10.69 23.95 38.27
C VAL A 28 -11.03 22.46 38.10
N VAL A 29 -11.64 22.15 36.96
CA VAL A 29 -11.87 20.76 36.53
C VAL A 29 -10.66 20.26 35.75
N LEU A 30 -9.82 19.46 36.40
CA LEU A 30 -8.77 18.69 35.74
C LEU A 30 -9.37 17.45 35.09
N PHE A 31 -9.23 17.35 33.78
CA PHE A 31 -9.63 16.20 32.97
C PHE A 31 -8.40 15.61 32.29
N THR A 32 -8.33 14.27 32.31
CA THR A 32 -7.28 13.54 31.61
C THR A 32 -7.69 13.35 30.16
N PHE A 33 -6.99 14.00 29.25
CA PHE A 33 -7.23 13.90 27.80
C PHE A 33 -6.48 12.75 27.13
N ASP A 34 -5.68 11.96 27.87
CA ASP A 34 -4.93 10.80 27.35
C ASP A 34 -5.78 9.90 26.39
N PRO A 35 -7.01 9.46 26.74
CA PRO A 35 -7.83 8.64 25.82
C PRO A 35 -8.41 9.41 24.63
N VAL A 36 -8.52 10.74 24.72
CA VAL A 36 -8.96 11.59 23.61
C VAL A 36 -7.82 11.76 22.61
N TYR A 37 -6.61 11.99 23.09
CA TYR A 37 -5.42 12.06 22.24
C TYR A 37 -5.20 10.78 21.46
N GLU A 38 -5.37 9.61 22.08
CA GLU A 38 -5.25 8.33 21.38
C GLU A 38 -6.27 8.20 20.23
N ARG A 39 -7.51 8.68 20.44
CA ARG A 39 -8.54 8.67 19.41
C ARG A 39 -8.24 9.65 18.28
N ILE A 40 -7.72 10.84 18.60
CA ILE A 40 -7.30 11.82 17.60
C ILE A 40 -6.15 11.26 16.76
N GLU A 41 -5.14 10.65 17.39
CA GLU A 41 -4.00 10.05 16.68
C GLU A 41 -4.44 8.90 15.77
N LYS A 42 -5.40 8.08 16.20
CA LYS A 42 -6.02 7.05 15.35
C LYS A 42 -6.76 7.67 14.16
N MET A 43 -7.51 8.74 14.39
CA MET A 43 -8.25 9.43 13.32
C MET A 43 -7.30 10.04 12.28
N ASP A 44 -6.19 10.63 12.73
CA ASP A 44 -5.16 11.22 11.88
C ASP A 44 -4.52 10.17 10.96
N LYS A 45 -4.15 9.01 11.51
CA LYS A 45 -3.63 7.87 10.73
C LYS A 45 -4.61 7.36 9.68
N VAL A 46 -5.92 7.37 9.98
CA VAL A 46 -6.96 6.96 9.02
C VAL A 46 -7.15 8.02 7.93
N ALA A 47 -7.09 9.31 8.28
CA ALA A 47 -7.17 10.40 7.32
C ALA A 47 -5.98 10.38 6.34
N ASP A 48 -4.77 10.16 6.86
CA ASP A 48 -3.57 9.98 6.03
C ASP A 48 -3.69 8.76 5.11
N ASP A 49 -4.24 7.64 5.61
CA ASP A 49 -4.47 6.45 4.80
C ASP A 49 -5.48 6.69 3.66
N LEU A 50 -6.53 7.47 3.91
CA LEU A 50 -7.47 7.91 2.88
C LEU A 50 -6.79 8.74 1.80
N VAL A 51 -5.91 9.66 2.16
CA VAL A 51 -5.13 10.44 1.19
C VAL A 51 -4.18 9.52 0.42
N ASN A 52 -3.55 8.56 1.10
CA ASN A 52 -2.66 7.58 0.47
C ASN A 52 -3.39 6.64 -0.51
N GLN A 53 -4.69 6.39 -0.33
CA GLN A 53 -5.49 5.60 -1.28
C GLN A 53 -5.66 6.27 -2.65
N LEU A 54 -5.52 7.60 -2.74
CA LEU A 54 -5.61 8.30 -4.03
C LEU A 54 -4.39 8.04 -4.92
N VAL A 55 -3.27 7.60 -4.34
CA VAL A 55 -2.01 7.38 -5.08
C VAL A 55 -1.70 5.87 -5.10
N PRO A 56 -1.57 5.25 -6.28
CA PRO A 56 -1.37 3.79 -6.40
C PRO A 56 -0.04 3.29 -5.83
N ASP A 57 0.92 4.20 -5.61
CA ASP A 57 2.28 3.87 -5.19
C ASP A 57 2.48 3.90 -3.66
N ASN A 58 1.55 4.50 -2.91
CA ASN A 58 1.68 4.63 -1.47
C ASN A 58 1.26 3.35 -0.74
N GLU A 59 1.87 3.14 0.41
CA GLU A 59 1.57 2.02 1.29
C GLU A 59 0.36 2.37 2.17
N LEU A 60 -0.59 1.45 2.28
CA LEU A 60 -1.79 1.65 3.10
C LEU A 60 -1.56 1.08 4.50
N LEU A 61 -2.16 1.71 5.49
CA LEU A 61 -2.07 1.35 6.91
C LEU A 61 -2.53 -0.10 7.16
N SER A 62 -3.51 -0.59 6.40
CA SER A 62 -4.05 -1.95 6.52
C SER A 62 -3.43 -2.96 5.54
N SER A 63 -2.34 -2.60 4.84
CA SER A 63 -1.75 -3.45 3.81
C SER A 63 -0.46 -4.14 4.25
N TYR A 64 -0.10 -5.22 3.54
CA TYR A 64 1.15 -5.93 3.79
C TYR A 64 2.36 -5.01 3.59
N ALA A 65 3.35 -5.19 4.46
CA ALA A 65 4.60 -4.44 4.41
C ALA A 65 5.19 -4.47 3.00
N ARG A 66 5.60 -3.30 2.48
CA ARG A 66 6.27 -3.12 1.19
C ARG A 66 5.37 -3.35 -0.04
N ARG A 67 4.04 -3.15 0.08
CA ARG A 67 3.09 -3.13 -1.07
C ARG A 67 3.29 -1.94 -2.02
N GLY A 68 4.00 -0.89 -1.58
CA GLY A 68 4.24 0.30 -2.40
C GLY A 68 4.81 -0.08 -3.77
N LYS A 69 4.30 0.58 -4.83
CA LYS A 69 4.70 0.37 -6.23
C LYS A 69 4.38 -1.02 -6.83
N ALA A 70 3.55 -1.83 -6.17
CA ALA A 70 3.13 -3.12 -6.72
C ALA A 70 2.46 -2.98 -8.10
N SER A 71 1.66 -1.94 -8.30
CA SER A 71 1.02 -1.65 -9.60
C SER A 71 2.04 -1.33 -10.68
N TYR A 72 3.06 -0.54 -10.37
CA TYR A 72 4.16 -0.23 -11.28
C TYR A 72 4.95 -1.47 -11.70
N ILE A 73 5.31 -2.32 -10.72
CA ILE A 73 6.04 -3.56 -10.98
C ILE A 73 5.19 -4.51 -11.83
N ALA A 74 3.91 -4.69 -11.48
CA ALA A 74 2.99 -5.51 -12.23
C ALA A 74 2.85 -5.02 -13.69
N GLY A 75 2.65 -3.72 -13.89
CA GLY A 75 2.56 -3.12 -15.22
C GLY A 75 3.81 -3.34 -16.08
N LEU A 76 5.00 -3.22 -15.49
CA LEU A 76 6.25 -3.51 -16.19
C LEU A 76 6.32 -4.97 -16.68
N TYR A 77 6.04 -5.93 -15.79
CA TYR A 77 6.04 -7.34 -16.15
C TYR A 77 5.00 -7.66 -17.22
N THR A 78 3.77 -7.16 -17.09
CA THR A 78 2.72 -7.41 -18.07
C THR A 78 3.09 -6.83 -19.43
N ASN A 79 3.63 -5.61 -19.47
CA ASN A 79 4.03 -4.98 -20.73
C ASN A 79 5.18 -5.72 -21.43
N ILE A 80 6.17 -6.23 -20.67
CA ILE A 80 7.25 -7.05 -21.23
C ILE A 80 6.69 -8.30 -21.90
N TRP A 81 5.80 -9.02 -21.21
CA TRP A 81 5.22 -10.27 -21.75
C TRP A 81 4.29 -10.03 -22.93
N VAL A 82 3.42 -9.01 -22.85
CA VAL A 82 2.52 -8.64 -23.95
C VAL A 82 3.34 -8.21 -25.18
N GLY A 83 4.36 -7.37 -24.99
CA GLY A 83 5.26 -6.95 -26.06
C GLY A 83 6.02 -8.12 -26.68
N PHE A 84 6.50 -9.06 -25.85
CA PHE A 84 7.17 -10.28 -26.32
C PHE A 84 6.24 -11.16 -27.18
N ILE A 85 5.02 -11.42 -26.72
CA ILE A 85 4.03 -12.22 -27.45
C ILE A 85 3.68 -11.56 -28.79
N ILE A 86 3.39 -10.25 -28.78
CA ILE A 86 3.09 -9.50 -30.01
C ILE A 86 4.27 -9.54 -30.98
N GLY A 87 5.51 -9.36 -30.46
CA GLY A 87 6.73 -9.45 -31.26
C GLY A 87 6.92 -10.81 -31.92
N LEU A 88 6.64 -11.91 -31.20
CA LEU A 88 6.69 -13.25 -31.76
C LEU A 88 5.64 -13.46 -32.85
N VAL A 89 4.40 -13.01 -32.64
CA VAL A 89 3.33 -13.12 -33.64
C VAL A 89 3.69 -12.34 -34.91
N LEU A 90 4.17 -11.10 -34.77
CA LEU A 90 4.58 -10.30 -35.91
C LEU A 90 5.76 -10.91 -36.67
N SER A 91 6.78 -11.37 -35.94
CA SER A 91 7.93 -12.08 -36.53
C SER A 91 7.51 -13.32 -37.31
N PHE A 92 6.58 -14.11 -36.75
CA PHE A 92 6.04 -15.29 -37.40
C PHE A 92 5.28 -14.95 -38.70
N VAL A 93 4.41 -13.94 -38.67
CA VAL A 93 3.69 -13.47 -39.86
C VAL A 93 4.64 -12.96 -40.94
N LEU A 94 5.68 -12.21 -40.54
CA LEU A 94 6.72 -11.73 -41.47
C LEU A 94 7.49 -12.88 -42.10
N LEU A 95 7.91 -13.88 -41.31
CA LEU A 95 8.60 -15.06 -41.81
C LEU A 95 7.74 -15.85 -42.81
N LEU A 96 6.45 -16.04 -42.51
CA LEU A 96 5.52 -16.68 -43.45
C LEU A 96 5.38 -15.87 -44.74
N SER A 97 5.17 -14.56 -44.65
CA SER A 97 5.05 -13.68 -45.82
C SER A 97 6.30 -13.71 -46.70
N MET A 98 7.49 -13.72 -46.09
CA MET A 98 8.76 -13.84 -46.82
C MET A 98 8.95 -15.22 -47.44
N ALA A 99 8.56 -16.29 -46.73
CA ALA A 99 8.63 -17.66 -47.25
C ALA A 99 7.78 -17.88 -48.51
N PHE A 100 6.61 -17.26 -48.60
CA PHE A 100 5.78 -17.33 -49.81
C PHE A 100 6.29 -16.44 -50.96
N THR A 101 7.12 -15.44 -50.68
CA THR A 101 7.63 -14.47 -51.67
C THR A 101 9.01 -14.85 -52.21
N ASN A 102 9.83 -15.57 -51.43
CA ASN A 102 11.22 -15.88 -51.78
C ASN A 102 11.53 -17.39 -51.60
N PRO A 103 12.00 -18.10 -52.64
CA PRO A 103 12.27 -19.54 -52.58
C PRO A 103 13.36 -19.92 -51.56
N ALA A 104 14.31 -19.03 -51.28
CA ALA A 104 15.36 -19.29 -50.28
C ALA A 104 14.82 -19.29 -48.84
N THR A 105 13.82 -18.46 -48.55
CA THR A 105 13.20 -18.38 -47.22
C THR A 105 12.23 -19.53 -46.97
N PHE A 106 11.62 -20.07 -48.03
CA PHE A 106 10.77 -21.27 -47.96
C PHE A 106 11.53 -22.52 -47.48
N GLU A 107 12.74 -22.74 -47.99
CA GLU A 107 13.62 -23.85 -47.54
C GLU A 107 14.00 -23.72 -46.06
N ILE A 108 14.28 -22.50 -45.59
CA ILE A 108 14.58 -22.23 -44.17
C ILE A 108 13.37 -22.54 -43.29
N VAL A 109 12.18 -22.09 -43.69
CA VAL A 109 10.93 -22.33 -42.96
C VAL A 109 10.54 -23.82 -42.99
N LYS A 110 10.70 -24.50 -44.13
CA LYS A 110 10.47 -25.95 -44.27
C LYS A 110 11.38 -26.76 -43.36
N LYS A 111 12.67 -26.41 -43.30
CA LYS A 111 13.66 -27.04 -42.43
C LYS A 111 13.40 -26.77 -40.95
N ALA A 112 12.93 -25.56 -40.60
CA ALA A 112 12.53 -25.20 -39.23
C ALA A 112 11.26 -25.91 -38.77
N LEU A 113 10.33 -26.21 -39.68
CA LEU A 113 9.10 -26.99 -39.42
C LEU A 113 9.31 -28.51 -39.44
N GLY A 114 10.56 -28.98 -39.61
CA GLY A 114 10.91 -30.41 -39.58
C GLY A 114 10.62 -31.17 -40.88
N GLY A 115 10.33 -30.47 -41.99
CA GLY A 115 10.21 -31.07 -43.31
C GLY A 115 11.59 -31.33 -43.91
N ALA A 116 11.90 -32.60 -44.17
CA ALA A 116 13.06 -33.03 -44.95
C ALA A 116 13.07 -32.42 -46.36
#